data_AF-A0A2S9VAK8-F1
#
_entry.id   AF-A0A2S9VAK8-F1
#
_cell.length_a   1.000
_cell.length_b   1.000
_cell.length_c   1.000
_cell.angle_alpha   90.00
_cell.angle_beta   90.00
_cell.angle_gamma   90.00
#
_symmetry.space_group_name_H-M   'P 1'
#
loop_
_entity.id
_entity.type
_entity.pdbx_description
1 polymer ?
#
loop_
_entity_poly.entity_id
_entity_poly.type
_entity_poly.pdbx_seq_one_letter_code
_entity_poly.pdbx_strand_id
1 'polypeptide(L)'
;MIQNDNRTIRYPRTVRYSNAEWSHIMTKAALLNMKPTTFVRVRTLSDKLSDIEQVAIKQSQDKKEFAQLLCSLGASRLSQNINQIAFEMNAGTLIISPDITAKLNQASKDIQAMRSTLMSYLGRKR
;
A
#
# COMPACT_ATOMS: atom_id res chain seq x y z
N MET A 1 26.05 -11.63 -42.83
CA MET A 1 25.74 -11.04 -41.52
C MET A 1 24.74 -9.91 -41.72
N ILE A 2 23.44 -10.14 -41.49
CA ILE A 2 22.43 -9.08 -41.52
C ILE A 2 22.00 -8.88 -40.07
N GLN A 3 22.50 -7.83 -39.43
CA GLN A 3 22.03 -7.42 -38.11
C GLN A 3 20.60 -6.92 -38.26
N ASN A 4 19.66 -7.66 -37.68
CA ASN A 4 18.25 -7.29 -37.62
C ASN A 4 18.11 -6.15 -36.61
N ASP A 5 18.17 -4.91 -37.09
CA ASP A 5 17.99 -3.71 -36.30
C ASP A 5 16.51 -3.55 -35.93
N ASN A 6 16.11 -4.22 -34.85
CA ASN A 6 14.73 -4.25 -34.35
C ASN A 6 14.35 -2.95 -33.60
N ARG A 7 14.79 -1.78 -34.10
CA ARG A 7 14.36 -0.48 -33.60
C ARG A 7 12.90 -0.29 -34.00
N THR A 8 11.99 -0.41 -33.04
CA THR A 8 10.57 -0.08 -33.24
C THR A 8 10.47 1.34 -33.80
N ILE A 9 10.18 1.47 -35.09
CA ILE A 9 9.92 2.74 -35.74
C ILE A 9 8.67 3.34 -35.06
N ARG A 10 8.82 4.49 -34.42
CA ARG A 10 7.71 5.20 -33.78
C ARG A 10 7.34 6.40 -34.63
N TYR A 11 6.09 6.44 -35.09
CA TYR A 11 5.56 7.59 -35.80
C TYR A 11 5.00 8.60 -34.78
N PRO A 12 5.61 9.77 -34.59
CA PRO A 12 5.06 10.78 -33.71
C PRO A 12 3.71 11.26 -34.27
N ARG A 13 2.71 11.38 -33.39
CA ARG A 13 1.39 11.91 -33.72
C ARG A 13 1.05 13.06 -32.78
N THR A 14 0.77 14.22 -33.35
CA THR A 14 0.33 15.39 -32.60
C THR A 14 -1.18 15.38 -32.53
N VAL A 15 -1.73 15.41 -31.31
CA VAL A 15 -3.17 15.53 -31.05
C VAL A 15 -3.37 16.79 -30.21
N ARG A 16 -4.35 17.62 -30.56
CA ARG A 16 -4.72 18.79 -29.76
C ARG A 16 -5.87 18.41 -28.83
N TYR A 17 -5.75 18.82 -27.58
CA TYR A 17 -6.77 18.66 -26.55
C TYR A 17 -7.20 20.05 -26.07
N SER A 18 -8.48 20.22 -25.79
CA SER A 18 -8.94 21.31 -24.96
C SER A 18 -8.43 21.15 -23.52
N ASN A 19 -8.46 22.23 -22.74
CA ASN A 19 -8.05 22.17 -21.33
C ASN A 19 -8.89 21.18 -20.51
N ALA A 20 -10.18 21.08 -20.79
CA ALA A 20 -11.09 20.15 -20.11
C ALA A 20 -10.72 18.68 -20.42
N GLU A 21 -10.48 18.37 -21.69
CA GLU A 21 -10.07 17.02 -22.13
C GLU A 21 -8.70 16.65 -21.58
N TRP A 22 -7.74 17.58 -21.60
CA TRP A 22 -6.41 17.33 -21.05
C TRP A 22 -6.44 17.08 -19.55
N SER A 23 -7.24 17.86 -18.82
CA SER A 23 -7.46 17.66 -17.39
C SER A 23 -8.07 16.28 -17.10
N HIS A 24 -9.09 15.87 -17.85
CA HIS A 24 -9.71 14.55 -17.70
C HIS A 24 -8.74 13.40 -17.95
N ILE A 25 -7.92 13.50 -19.01
CA ILE A 25 -6.86 12.51 -19.32
C ILE A 25 -5.84 12.45 -18.18
N MET A 26 -5.41 13.59 -17.66
CA MET A 26 -4.45 13.66 -16.56
C MET A 26 -4.99 13.01 -15.29
N THR A 27 -6.23 13.32 -14.90
CA THR A 27 -6.88 12.73 -13.72
C THR A 27 -6.96 11.21 -13.86
N LYS A 28 -7.44 10.69 -15.00
CA LYS A 28 -7.56 9.24 -15.20
C LYS A 28 -6.20 8.53 -15.27
N ALA A 29 -5.22 9.13 -15.93
CA ALA A 29 -3.87 8.58 -15.99
C ALA A 29 -3.23 8.52 -14.59
N ALA A 30 -3.45 9.55 -13.77
CA ALA A 30 -2.97 9.59 -12.39
C ALA A 30 -3.61 8.50 -11.52
N LEU A 31 -4.92 8.25 -11.65
CA LEU A 31 -5.62 7.18 -10.93
C LEU A 31 -5.03 5.80 -11.22
N LEU A 32 -4.56 5.58 -12.45
CA LEU A 32 -3.95 4.32 -12.88
C LEU A 32 -2.42 4.32 -12.78
N ASN A 33 -1.84 5.34 -12.14
CA ASN A 33 -0.40 5.52 -11.97
C ASN A 33 0.42 5.39 -13.27
N MET A 34 -0.11 5.94 -14.37
CA MET A 34 0.49 5.88 -15.70
C MET A 34 0.65 7.27 -16.31
N LYS A 35 1.53 7.38 -17.31
CA LYS A 35 1.73 8.65 -18.03
C LYS A 35 0.52 8.95 -18.91
N PRO A 36 0.10 10.23 -19.07
CA PRO A 36 -1.04 10.61 -19.93
C PRO A 36 -0.97 10.07 -21.36
N THR A 37 0.22 10.12 -21.98
CA THR A 37 0.44 9.61 -23.34
C THR A 37 0.34 8.09 -23.42
N THR A 38 0.80 7.39 -22.39
CA THR A 38 0.62 5.94 -22.25
C THR A 38 -0.87 5.61 -22.06
N PHE A 39 -1.58 6.34 -21.20
CA PHE A 39 -3.01 6.17 -20.98
C PHE A 39 -3.80 6.30 -22.29
N VAL A 40 -3.58 7.38 -23.05
CA VAL A 40 -4.25 7.59 -24.35
C VAL A 40 -3.92 6.46 -25.33
N ARG A 41 -2.67 6.02 -25.39
CA ARG A 41 -2.24 4.96 -26.31
C ARG A 41 -2.86 3.61 -25.95
N VAL A 42 -2.87 3.24 -24.67
CA VAL A 42 -3.53 2.00 -24.23
C VAL A 42 -5.02 2.15 -24.52
N ARG A 43 -5.66 3.29 -24.17
CA ARG A 43 -7.11 3.53 -24.36
C ARG A 43 -7.58 3.41 -25.80
N THR A 44 -6.74 3.81 -26.74
CA THR A 44 -7.07 3.79 -28.17
C THR A 44 -6.70 2.48 -28.87
N LEU A 45 -5.70 1.74 -28.39
CA LEU A 45 -5.13 0.58 -29.10
C LEU A 45 -5.33 -0.75 -28.38
N SER A 46 -5.86 -0.77 -27.16
CA SER A 46 -5.95 -1.99 -26.35
C SER A 46 -7.29 -2.06 -25.63
N ASP A 47 -7.96 -3.21 -25.73
CA ASP A 47 -9.19 -3.48 -24.96
C ASP A 47 -8.92 -3.76 -23.47
N LYS A 48 -7.65 -3.84 -23.08
CA LYS A 48 -7.20 -4.25 -21.74
C LYS A 48 -7.36 -3.19 -20.64
N LEU A 49 -7.88 -1.99 -20.93
CA LEU A 49 -7.99 -0.98 -19.87
C LEU A 49 -9.00 -1.34 -18.82
N SER A 50 -10.08 -2.03 -19.19
CA SER A 50 -11.06 -2.49 -18.21
C SER A 50 -10.39 -3.30 -17.10
N ASP A 51 -9.44 -4.15 -17.47
CA ASP A 51 -8.75 -5.05 -16.56
C ASP A 51 -7.74 -4.28 -15.71
N ILE A 52 -7.00 -3.34 -16.31
CA ILE A 52 -6.05 -2.48 -15.61
C ILE A 52 -6.77 -1.55 -14.61
N GLU A 53 -7.90 -0.99 -15.01
CA GLU A 53 -8.77 -0.13 -14.19
C GLU A 53 -9.31 -0.93 -12.99
N GLN A 54 -9.83 -2.14 -13.22
CA GLN A 54 -10.31 -3.02 -12.15
C GLN A 54 -9.22 -3.39 -11.14
N VAL A 55 -8.03 -3.75 -11.63
CA VAL A 55 -6.90 -4.08 -10.76
C VAL A 55 -6.46 -2.87 -9.93
N ALA A 56 -6.38 -1.68 -10.54
CA ALA A 56 -6.01 -0.46 -9.83
C ALA A 56 -7.04 -0.08 -8.74
N ILE A 57 -8.33 -0.21 -9.04
CA ILE A 57 -9.41 0.05 -8.08
C ILE A 57 -9.31 -0.90 -6.90
N LYS A 58 -9.17 -2.22 -7.15
CA LYS A 58 -9.02 -3.22 -6.10
C LYS A 58 -7.82 -2.91 -5.19
N GLN A 59 -6.65 -2.64 -5.78
CA GLN A 59 -5.46 -2.26 -5.01
C GLN A 59 -5.66 -0.97 -4.19
N SER A 60 -6.43 -0.01 -4.69
CA SER A 60 -6.72 1.25 -3.99
C SER A 60 -7.66 1.07 -2.80
N GLN A 61 -8.67 0.20 -2.94
CA GLN A 61 -9.64 -0.12 -1.90
C GLN A 61 -8.97 -0.89 -0.76
N ASP A 62 -8.18 -1.92 -1.10
CA ASP A 62 -7.38 -2.68 -0.14
C ASP A 62 -6.51 -1.73 0.71
N LYS A 63 -5.77 -0.82 0.06
CA LYS A 63 -4.91 0.16 0.76
C LYS A 63 -5.67 1.05 1.75
N LYS A 64 -6.91 1.42 1.46
CA LYS A 64 -7.72 2.31 2.33
C LYS A 64 -8.21 1.57 3.57
N GLU A 65 -8.73 0.37 3.40
CA GLU A 65 -9.17 -0.48 4.52
C GLU A 65 -7.99 -0.83 5.43
N PHE A 66 -6.82 -1.12 4.86
CA PHE A 66 -5.59 -1.33 5.62
C PHE A 66 -5.12 -0.06 6.36
N ALA A 67 -5.18 1.11 5.74
CA ALA A 67 -4.83 2.37 6.39
C ALA A 67 -5.75 2.68 7.57
N GLN A 68 -7.05 2.37 7.45
CA GLN A 68 -8.01 2.51 8.53
C GLN A 68 -7.70 1.54 9.69
N LEU A 69 -7.43 0.27 9.38
CA LEU A 69 -7.06 -0.74 10.38
C LEU A 69 -5.75 -0.40 11.11
N LEU A 70 -4.77 0.15 10.39
CA LEU A 70 -3.53 0.69 10.98
C LEU A 70 -3.79 1.89 11.88
N CYS A 71 -4.69 2.79 11.47
CA CYS A 71 -5.05 3.96 12.25
C CYS A 71 -5.74 3.54 13.56
N SER A 72 -6.68 2.58 13.50
CA SER A 72 -7.32 2.03 14.70
C SER A 72 -6.34 1.30 15.62
N LEU A 73 -5.37 0.57 15.06
CA LEU A 73 -4.35 -0.12 15.84
C LEU A 73 -3.40 0.88 16.52
N GLY A 74 -2.99 1.93 15.82
CA GLY A 74 -2.21 3.03 16.41
C GLY A 74 -2.98 3.77 17.50
N ALA A 75 -4.30 3.92 17.33
CA ALA A 75 -5.19 4.50 18.34
C ALA A 75 -5.42 3.61 19.56
N SER A 76 -5.20 2.28 19.47
CA SER A 76 -5.44 1.31 20.54
C SER A 76 -4.51 1.46 21.76
N ARG A 77 -3.52 2.37 21.73
CA ARG A 77 -2.59 2.65 22.84
C ARG A 77 -1.86 1.43 23.43
N LEU A 78 -1.77 0.31 22.70
CA LEU A 78 -1.17 -0.93 23.18
C LEU A 78 0.27 -0.75 23.66
N SER A 79 1.07 0.06 22.95
CA SER A 79 2.44 0.39 23.37
C SER A 79 2.50 1.16 24.68
N GLN A 80 1.50 2.00 24.95
CA GLN A 80 1.41 2.80 26.17
C GLN A 80 1.03 1.93 27.36
N ASN A 81 0.08 1.01 27.16
CA ASN A 81 -0.31 0.03 28.18
C ASN A 81 0.86 -0.90 28.52
N ILE A 82 1.63 -1.34 27.54
CA ILE A 82 2.83 -2.17 27.77
C ILE A 82 3.90 -1.39 28.53
N ASN A 83 4.12 -0.11 28.21
CA ASN A 83 5.07 0.73 28.93
C ASN A 83 4.64 0.96 30.39
N GLN A 84 3.34 1.10 30.65
CA GLN A 84 2.81 1.20 32.00
C GLN A 84 3.04 -0.09 32.78
N ILE A 85 2.77 -1.25 32.18
CA ILE A 85 3.05 -2.54 32.82
C ILE A 85 4.55 -2.70 33.10
N ALA A 86 5.43 -2.36 32.14
CA ALA A 86 6.87 -2.43 32.34
C ALA A 86 7.35 -1.48 33.46
N PHE A 87 6.77 -0.29 33.56
CA PHE A 87 7.03 0.64 34.63
C PHE A 87 6.57 0.09 36.00
N GLU A 88 5.35 -0.43 36.10
CA GLU A 88 4.81 -1.03 37.32
C GLU A 88 5.58 -2.29 37.77
N MET A 89 6.08 -3.08 36.80
CA MET A 89 7.00 -4.18 37.07
C MET A 89 8.33 -3.69 37.65
N ASN A 90 8.95 -2.69 37.02
CA ASN A 90 10.23 -2.13 37.48
C ASN A 90 10.10 -1.39 38.82
N ALA A 91 8.96 -0.77 39.10
CA ALA A 91 8.65 -0.11 40.36
C ALA A 91 8.31 -1.08 41.50
N GLY A 92 8.27 -2.40 41.23
CA GLY A 92 7.99 -3.44 42.23
C GLY A 92 6.55 -3.41 42.76
N THR A 93 5.64 -2.70 42.08
CA THR A 93 4.24 -2.51 42.49
C THR A 93 3.31 -3.52 41.82
N LEU A 94 3.75 -4.16 40.74
CA LEU A 94 2.99 -5.20 40.06
C LEU A 94 3.22 -6.57 40.73
N ILE A 95 2.16 -7.20 41.22
CA ILE A 95 2.19 -8.59 41.67
C ILE A 95 2.25 -9.48 40.41
N ILE A 96 3.46 -9.82 39.99
CA ILE A 96 3.71 -10.66 38.82
C ILE A 96 3.51 -12.12 39.21
N SER A 97 2.34 -12.67 38.91
CA SER A 97 2.16 -14.12 38.92
C SER A 97 2.72 -14.72 37.62
N PRO A 98 3.17 -16.00 37.62
CA PRO A 98 3.64 -16.68 36.41
C PRO A 98 2.63 -16.65 35.24
N ASP A 99 1.33 -16.67 35.57
CA ASP A 99 0.23 -16.58 34.61
C ASP A 99 0.17 -15.20 33.91
N ILE A 100 0.41 -14.11 34.65
CA ILE A 100 0.47 -12.76 34.09
C ILE A 100 1.69 -12.62 33.16
N THR A 101 2.84 -13.16 33.55
CA THR A 101 4.05 -13.13 32.70
C THR A 101 3.84 -13.90 31.39
N ALA A 102 3.14 -15.03 31.43
CA ALA A 102 2.79 -15.80 30.24
C ALA A 102 1.86 -15.01 29.31
N LYS A 103 0.81 -14.38 29.86
CA LYS A 103 -0.13 -13.53 29.11
C LYS A 103 0.55 -12.33 28.46
N LEU A 104 1.49 -11.69 29.17
CA LEU A 104 2.24 -10.55 28.64
C LEU A 104 3.16 -10.95 27.48
N ASN A 105 3.88 -12.06 27.64
CA ASN A 105 4.74 -12.61 26.59
C ASN A 105 3.92 -13.02 25.35
N GLN A 106 2.73 -13.59 25.55
CA GLN A 106 1.84 -13.93 24.47
C GLN A 106 1.35 -12.68 23.74
N ALA A 107 0.88 -11.66 24.46
CA ALA A 107 0.45 -10.40 23.86
C ALA A 107 1.58 -9.70 23.07
N SER A 108 2.82 -9.74 23.59
CA SER A 108 3.99 -9.20 22.89
C SER A 108 4.28 -9.95 21.58
N LYS A 109 4.20 -11.29 21.60
CA LYS A 109 4.33 -12.13 20.41
C LYS A 109 3.24 -11.85 19.40
N ASP A 110 1.99 -11.72 19.84
CA ASP A 110 0.85 -11.44 18.96
C ASP A 110 1.00 -10.08 18.28
N ILE A 111 1.46 -9.06 19.01
CA ILE A 111 1.76 -7.73 18.45
C ILE A 111 2.91 -7.80 17.44
N GLN A 112 3.96 -8.57 17.73
CA GLN A 112 5.11 -8.74 16.84
C GLN A 112 4.71 -9.50 15.56
N ALA A 113 3.87 -10.52 15.69
CA ALA A 113 3.29 -11.27 14.57
C ALA A 113 2.38 -10.38 13.70
N MET A 114 1.48 -9.59 14.31
CA MET A 114 0.65 -8.62 13.61
C MET A 114 1.52 -7.60 12.85
N ARG A 115 2.52 -7.02 13.51
CA ARG A 115 3.46 -6.08 12.87
C ARG A 115 4.22 -6.71 11.71
N SER A 116 4.70 -7.95 11.86
CA SER A 116 5.44 -8.65 10.80
C SER A 116 4.57 -8.96 9.59
N THR A 117 3.34 -9.43 9.82
CA THR A 117 2.34 -9.71 8.78
C THR A 117 2.06 -8.43 7.99
N LEU A 118 1.83 -7.32 8.70
CA LEU A 118 1.59 -6.00 8.09
C LEU A 118 2.80 -5.50 7.27
N MET A 119 4.02 -5.63 7.79
CA MET A 119 5.23 -5.23 7.05
C MET A 119 5.46 -6.08 5.80
N SER A 120 5.18 -7.38 5.87
CA SER A 120 5.28 -8.28 4.72
C SER A 120 4.29 -7.91 3.61
N TYR A 121 3.07 -7.52 3.98
CA TYR A 121 2.00 -7.16 3.05
C TYR A 121 2.22 -5.77 2.42
N LEU A 122 2.83 -4.84 3.15
CA LEU A 122 3.20 -3.51 2.64
C LEU A 122 4.45 -3.52 1.75
N GLY A 123 5.05 -4.70 1.51
CA GLY A 123 6.24 -4.85 0.67
C GLY A 123 7.51 -4.23 1.25
N ARG A 124 7.47 -3.69 2.47
CA ARG A 124 8.67 -3.27 3.22
C ARG A 124 9.25 -4.51 3.90
N LYS A 125 9.93 -5.35 3.11
CA LYS A 125 10.88 -6.30 3.68
C LYS A 125 11.95 -5.49 4.42
N ARG A 126 12.05 -5.72 5.72
CA ARG A 126 13.12 -5.16 6.57
C ARG A 126 14.38 -5.98 6.38
#